data_AF-A0A7Y7NCW6-F1
#
_entry.id   AF-A0A7Y7NCW6-F1
#
_cell.length_a   1.000
_cell.length_b   1.000
_cell.length_c   1.000
_cell.angle_alpha   90.00
_cell.angle_beta   90.00
_cell.angle_gamma   90.00
#
_symmetry.space_group_name_H-M   'P 1'
#
loop_
_entity.id
_entity.type
_entity.pdbx_description
1 polymer ?
#
loop_
_entity_poly.entity_id
_entity_poly.type
_entity_poly.pdbx_seq_one_letter_code
_entity_poly.pdbx_strand_id
1 'polypeptide(L)'
;MKHSKPLNKNKMSPSSIDLSKYEAIASQNASCAEDIQCIVNGAGIKPLLFHLQTQLSRLSYILHEPTFHFPDPSIHSEVMLKCNSMLLDRHNGNNDCDIGYLVELIKNIPKYKSNSIHVQIERTLENVAHIEKKWFYPNKRECIDQHKKHLENLEELRKQTEPILLEVERLLSANQPTLSRLTELHESLVQTTTWLKAADQKIQKLASEERARLRADIETVKKAKIARLDEKSRSLATNLKKGIKPSALCPYCGGPIGETPHLDHIYPIRMGGLSVLENLVFVCRECNLTKGDMGVVQFVTSKSYDLATVAERLHKLGKTI
;
A
#
# COMPACT_ATOMS: atom_id res chain seq x y z
N MET A 1 24.99 22.02 -37.48
CA MET A 1 24.19 23.20 -37.10
C MET A 1 23.03 23.32 -38.08
N LYS A 2 21.84 22.83 -37.71
CA LYS A 2 20.61 22.95 -38.51
C LYS A 2 19.69 23.92 -37.76
N HIS A 3 19.39 25.05 -38.40
CA HIS A 3 18.55 26.11 -37.85
C HIS A 3 17.11 25.60 -37.64
N SER A 4 16.72 25.46 -36.38
CA SER A 4 15.32 25.27 -35.98
C SER A 4 14.57 26.60 -36.11
N LYS A 5 13.49 26.59 -36.91
CA LYS A 5 12.58 27.73 -37.08
C LYS A 5 11.90 28.08 -35.75
N PRO A 6 11.67 29.37 -35.45
CA PRO A 6 10.99 29.78 -34.23
C PRO A 6 9.51 29.37 -34.29
N LEU A 7 9.05 28.70 -33.24
CA LEU A 7 7.65 28.36 -33.00
C LEU A 7 6.83 29.66 -32.88
N ASN A 8 5.84 29.78 -33.76
CA ASN A 8 4.89 30.88 -33.81
C ASN A 8 4.03 30.89 -32.54
N LYS A 9 4.26 31.87 -31.66
CA LYS A 9 3.49 32.12 -30.44
C LYS A 9 2.20 32.90 -30.76
N ASN A 10 1.35 32.40 -31.67
CA ASN A 10 -0.01 32.90 -31.76
C ASN A 10 -0.86 32.17 -30.72
N LYS A 11 -0.94 32.81 -29.54
CA LYS A 11 -1.90 32.56 -28.48
C LYS A 11 -3.32 32.59 -29.07
N MET A 12 -3.92 31.43 -29.30
CA MET A 12 -5.36 31.31 -29.03
C MET A 12 -5.47 31.13 -27.52
N SER A 13 -5.77 32.23 -26.82
CA SER A 13 -6.27 32.13 -25.45
C SER A 13 -7.50 31.23 -25.50
N PRO A 14 -7.59 30.16 -24.68
CA PRO A 14 -8.85 29.46 -24.50
C PRO A 14 -9.86 30.53 -24.07
N SER A 15 -10.87 30.75 -24.91
CA SER A 15 -12.03 31.55 -24.53
C SER A 15 -12.45 31.10 -23.14
N SER A 16 -12.44 32.03 -22.18
CA SER A 16 -12.80 31.79 -20.79
C SER A 16 -14.17 31.12 -20.78
N ILE A 17 -14.18 29.80 -20.60
CA ILE A 17 -15.41 29.05 -20.37
C ILE A 17 -15.95 29.60 -19.06
N ASP A 18 -17.08 30.27 -19.13
CA ASP A 18 -17.73 30.90 -17.99
C ASP A 18 -18.31 29.81 -17.08
N LEU A 19 -17.46 29.30 -16.17
CA LEU A 19 -17.78 28.23 -15.23
C LEU A 19 -18.95 28.58 -14.30
N SER A 20 -19.25 29.88 -14.10
CA SER A 20 -20.34 30.34 -13.24
C SER A 20 -21.72 29.89 -13.72
N LYS A 21 -21.89 29.74 -15.05
CA LYS A 21 -23.14 29.24 -15.65
C LYS A 21 -23.36 27.75 -15.36
N TYR A 22 -22.29 26.98 -15.22
CA TYR A 22 -22.35 25.54 -14.97
C TYR A 22 -22.63 25.24 -13.50
N GLU A 23 -22.07 26.03 -12.59
CA GLU A 23 -22.34 25.94 -11.16
C GLU A 23 -23.82 26.23 -10.82
N ALA A 24 -24.44 27.21 -11.50
CA ALA A 24 -25.86 27.51 -11.36
C ALA A 24 -26.77 26.35 -11.81
N ILE A 25 -26.46 25.73 -12.95
CA ILE A 25 -27.18 24.56 -13.48
C ILE A 25 -27.04 23.36 -12.53
N ALA A 26 -25.83 23.11 -11.99
CA ALA A 26 -25.59 22.02 -11.04
C ALA A 26 -26.38 22.20 -9.73
N SER A 27 -26.46 23.43 -9.20
CA SER A 27 -27.22 23.74 -7.99
C SER A 27 -28.73 23.56 -8.20
N GLN A 28 -29.26 23.96 -9.36
CA GLN A 28 -30.69 23.79 -9.70
C GLN A 28 -31.09 22.31 -9.84
N ASN A 29 -30.18 21.47 -10.35
CA ASN A 29 -30.36 20.01 -10.45
C ASN A 29 -30.44 19.32 -9.10
N ALA A 30 -29.60 19.71 -8.15
CA ALA A 30 -29.60 19.14 -6.80
C ALA A 30 -30.93 19.41 -6.07
N SER A 31 -31.44 20.64 -6.14
CA SER A 31 -32.74 21.02 -5.58
C SER A 31 -33.90 20.23 -6.20
N CYS A 32 -33.88 20.04 -7.53
CA CYS A 32 -34.89 19.25 -8.24
C CYS A 32 -34.91 17.78 -7.79
N ALA A 33 -33.74 17.17 -7.56
CA ALA A 33 -33.64 15.79 -7.11
C ALA A 33 -34.21 15.59 -5.70
N GLU A 34 -33.99 16.54 -4.79
CA GLU A 34 -34.55 16.52 -3.43
C GLU A 34 -36.08 16.66 -3.43
N ASP A 35 -36.64 17.52 -4.29
CA ASP A 35 -38.09 17.68 -4.44
C ASP A 35 -38.77 16.42 -5.00
N ILE A 36 -38.17 15.77 -6.01
CA ILE A 36 -38.65 14.47 -6.53
C ILE A 36 -38.61 13.42 -5.42
N GLN A 37 -37.52 13.35 -4.67
CA GLN A 37 -37.35 12.40 -3.57
C GLN A 37 -38.42 12.62 -2.48
N CYS A 38 -38.81 13.86 -2.21
CA CYS A 38 -39.87 14.20 -1.25
C CYS A 38 -41.28 13.78 -1.74
N ILE A 39 -41.55 13.98 -3.04
CA ILE A 39 -42.81 13.58 -3.71
C ILE A 39 -42.92 12.05 -3.80
N VAL A 40 -41.88 11.37 -4.26
CA VAL A 40 -41.81 9.90 -4.39
C VAL A 40 -41.90 9.22 -3.03
N ASN A 41 -41.30 9.80 -1.98
CA ASN A 41 -41.35 9.22 -0.65
C ASN A 41 -42.67 9.44 0.08
N GLY A 42 -43.61 10.20 -0.49
CA GLY A 42 -44.96 10.35 0.03
C GLY A 42 -44.96 10.71 1.51
N ALA A 43 -44.12 11.67 1.92
CA ALA A 43 -43.86 11.97 3.33
C ALA A 43 -45.14 12.31 4.14
N GLY A 44 -46.20 12.81 3.47
CA GLY A 44 -47.53 12.99 4.05
C GLY A 44 -48.52 11.85 3.78
N ILE A 45 -48.27 10.98 2.79
CA ILE A 45 -49.19 9.93 2.35
C ILE A 45 -48.99 8.63 3.16
N LYS A 46 -47.75 8.31 3.56
CA LYS A 46 -47.43 7.08 4.32
C LYS A 46 -48.22 6.93 5.64
N PRO A 47 -48.37 7.96 6.50
CA PRO A 47 -49.18 7.84 7.72
C PRO A 47 -50.67 7.62 7.45
N LEU A 48 -51.18 8.20 6.36
CA LEU A 48 -52.57 8.06 5.91
C LEU A 48 -52.84 6.67 5.32
N LEU A 49 -51.91 6.16 4.51
CA LEU A 49 -51.96 4.79 4.00
C LEU A 49 -51.93 3.77 5.14
N PHE A 50 -51.08 3.99 6.14
CA PHE A 50 -51.03 3.15 7.34
C PHE A 50 -52.35 3.21 8.14
N HIS A 51 -52.93 4.41 8.30
CA HIS A 51 -54.22 4.56 8.97
C HIS A 51 -55.35 3.83 8.22
N LEU A 52 -55.40 3.96 6.89
CA LEU A 52 -56.42 3.31 6.07
C LEU A 52 -56.24 1.79 6.02
N GLN A 53 -55.01 1.29 5.94
CA GLN A 53 -54.68 -0.13 6.08
C GLN A 53 -55.16 -0.66 7.45
N THR A 54 -54.92 0.10 8.52
CA THR A 54 -55.40 -0.26 9.87
C THR A 54 -56.94 -0.34 9.92
N GLN A 55 -57.65 0.59 9.28
CA GLN A 55 -59.11 0.54 9.23
C GLN A 55 -59.64 -0.64 8.41
N LEU A 56 -59.01 -0.95 7.27
CA LEU A 56 -59.37 -2.11 6.45
C LEU A 56 -59.08 -3.44 7.16
N SER A 57 -57.96 -3.55 7.90
CA SER A 57 -57.67 -4.72 8.72
C SER A 57 -58.67 -4.90 9.86
N ARG A 58 -59.11 -3.80 10.49
CA ARG A 58 -60.18 -3.84 11.50
C ARG A 58 -61.50 -4.31 10.90
N LEU A 59 -61.86 -3.80 9.73
CA LEU A 59 -63.06 -4.24 9.02
C LEU A 59 -62.97 -5.74 8.68
N SER A 60 -61.85 -6.19 8.13
CA SER A 60 -61.60 -7.61 7.85
C SER A 60 -61.74 -8.47 9.11
N TYR A 61 -61.22 -8.03 10.26
CA TYR A 61 -61.33 -8.75 11.52
C TYR A 61 -62.79 -8.86 11.99
N ILE A 62 -63.53 -7.75 11.97
CA ILE A 62 -64.95 -7.72 12.33
C ILE A 62 -65.76 -8.68 11.45
N LEU A 63 -65.47 -8.73 10.15
CA LEU A 63 -66.13 -9.63 9.19
C LEU A 63 -65.78 -11.11 9.37
N HIS A 64 -64.77 -11.43 10.18
CA HIS A 64 -64.38 -12.81 10.53
C HIS A 64 -64.85 -13.23 11.92
N GLU A 65 -65.52 -12.37 12.69
CA GLU A 65 -66.03 -12.78 13.99
C GLU A 65 -67.08 -13.88 13.82
N PRO A 66 -66.99 -15.01 14.55
CA PRO A 66 -67.90 -16.14 14.38
C PRO A 66 -69.34 -15.82 14.78
N THR A 67 -69.59 -14.70 15.44
CA THR A 67 -70.93 -14.19 15.77
C THR A 67 -71.55 -13.38 14.63
N PHE A 68 -70.77 -13.01 13.61
CA PHE A 68 -71.22 -12.29 12.43
C PHE A 68 -71.56 -13.29 11.33
N HIS A 69 -72.84 -13.38 10.96
CA HIS A 69 -73.31 -14.27 9.91
C HIS A 69 -73.91 -13.44 8.78
N PHE A 70 -73.33 -13.57 7.59
CA PHE A 70 -73.93 -12.98 6.40
C PHE A 70 -75.19 -13.77 6.03
N PRO A 71 -76.29 -13.09 5.66
CA PRO A 71 -77.50 -13.76 5.17
C PRO A 71 -77.23 -14.54 3.88
N ASP A 72 -76.25 -14.08 3.09
CA ASP A 72 -75.77 -14.74 1.88
C ASP A 72 -74.24 -14.92 1.94
N PRO A 73 -73.73 -16.17 2.02
CA PRO A 73 -72.30 -16.47 2.02
C PRO A 73 -71.55 -15.99 0.78
N SER A 74 -72.24 -15.80 -0.35
CA SER A 74 -71.63 -15.29 -1.59
C SER A 74 -71.22 -13.82 -1.45
N ILE A 75 -72.05 -13.01 -0.78
CA ILE A 75 -71.76 -11.60 -0.50
C ILE A 75 -70.60 -11.46 0.48
N HIS A 76 -70.52 -12.32 1.51
CA HIS A 76 -69.36 -12.35 2.42
C HIS A 76 -68.06 -12.59 1.67
N SER A 77 -68.06 -13.61 0.81
CA SER A 77 -66.89 -14.01 0.04
C SER A 77 -66.46 -12.90 -0.92
N GLU A 78 -67.42 -12.22 -1.57
CA GLU A 78 -67.14 -11.09 -2.45
C GLU A 78 -66.55 -9.87 -1.72
N VAL A 79 -67.15 -9.48 -0.58
CA VAL A 79 -66.63 -8.39 0.27
C VAL A 79 -65.21 -8.71 0.75
N MET A 80 -64.97 -9.96 1.19
CA MET A 80 -63.66 -10.37 1.67
C MET A 80 -62.60 -10.42 0.58
N LEU A 81 -62.94 -10.98 -0.58
CA LEU A 81 -62.05 -10.99 -1.75
C LEU A 81 -61.68 -9.58 -2.17
N LYS A 82 -62.64 -8.65 -2.16
CA LYS A 82 -62.38 -7.27 -2.56
C LYS A 82 -61.55 -6.49 -1.52
N CYS A 83 -61.83 -6.66 -0.23
CA CYS A 83 -61.00 -6.11 0.85
C CYS A 83 -59.56 -6.59 0.75
N ASN A 84 -59.35 -7.89 0.52
CA ASN A 84 -58.03 -8.48 0.41
C ASN A 84 -57.30 -8.02 -0.86
N SER A 85 -57.98 -7.96 -2.01
CA SER A 85 -57.43 -7.39 -3.24
C SER A 85 -56.96 -5.96 -3.03
N MET A 86 -57.76 -5.13 -2.36
CA MET A 86 -57.40 -3.73 -2.10
C MET A 86 -56.21 -3.57 -1.13
N LEU A 87 -56.08 -4.47 -0.16
CA LEU A 87 -54.90 -4.51 0.72
C LEU A 87 -53.65 -4.92 -0.07
N LEU A 88 -53.76 -5.89 -0.98
CA LEU A 88 -52.68 -6.38 -1.84
C LEU A 88 -52.24 -5.35 -2.88
N ASP A 89 -53.18 -4.72 -3.59
CA ASP A 89 -52.90 -3.69 -4.59
C ASP A 89 -52.17 -2.51 -3.97
N ARG A 90 -52.58 -2.10 -2.76
CA ARG A 90 -51.92 -1.01 -2.01
C ARG A 90 -50.55 -1.40 -1.48
N HIS A 91 -50.34 -2.64 -1.04
CA HIS A 91 -49.02 -3.13 -0.66
C HIS A 91 -48.04 -3.07 -1.85
N ASN A 92 -48.55 -3.25 -3.07
CA ASN A 92 -47.78 -3.21 -4.31
C ASN A 92 -47.67 -1.80 -4.93
N GLY A 93 -48.11 -0.75 -4.22
CA GLY A 93 -48.04 0.63 -4.68
C GLY A 93 -49.07 1.02 -5.73
N ASN A 94 -50.05 0.16 -6.02
CA ASN A 94 -51.14 0.46 -6.93
C ASN A 94 -52.25 1.23 -6.17
N ASN A 95 -52.50 2.47 -6.57
CA ASN A 95 -53.43 3.38 -5.90
C ASN A 95 -54.84 3.39 -6.53
N ASP A 96 -55.07 2.60 -7.58
CA ASP A 96 -56.37 2.48 -8.24
C ASP A 96 -57.25 1.48 -7.48
N CYS A 97 -57.73 1.88 -6.31
CA CYS A 97 -58.70 1.09 -5.55
C CYS A 97 -60.06 1.80 -5.52
N ASP A 98 -61.08 1.16 -6.09
CA ASP A 98 -62.45 1.66 -6.06
C ASP A 98 -63.09 1.40 -4.68
N ILE A 99 -62.74 2.26 -3.72
CA ILE A 99 -63.32 2.29 -2.38
C ILE A 99 -64.84 2.52 -2.46
N GLY A 100 -65.30 3.27 -3.47
CA GLY A 100 -66.72 3.56 -3.71
C GLY A 100 -67.55 2.29 -3.87
N TYR A 101 -67.08 1.36 -4.71
CA TYR A 101 -67.73 0.06 -4.90
C TYR A 101 -67.83 -0.74 -3.59
N LEU A 102 -66.78 -0.75 -2.78
CA LEU A 102 -66.76 -1.51 -1.52
C LEU A 102 -67.71 -0.90 -0.48
N VAL A 103 -67.84 0.43 -0.45
CA VAL A 103 -68.83 1.14 0.37
C VAL A 103 -70.26 0.80 -0.08
N GLU A 104 -70.54 0.77 -1.39
CA GLU A 104 -71.86 0.40 -1.90
C GLU A 104 -72.22 -1.06 -1.61
N LEU A 105 -71.26 -1.98 -1.80
CA LEU A 105 -71.43 -3.40 -1.51
C LEU A 105 -71.82 -3.63 -0.04
N ILE A 106 -71.17 -2.91 0.88
CA ILE A 106 -71.45 -3.00 2.32
C ILE A 106 -72.80 -2.37 2.69
N LYS A 107 -73.17 -1.23 2.07
CA LYS A 107 -74.46 -0.56 2.30
C LYS A 107 -75.67 -1.43 1.91
N ASN A 108 -75.49 -2.34 0.96
CA ASN A 108 -76.52 -3.26 0.49
C ASN A 108 -76.70 -4.51 1.37
N ILE A 109 -75.86 -4.70 2.40
CA ILE A 109 -76.03 -5.81 3.36
C ILE A 109 -77.28 -5.54 4.22
N PRO A 110 -78.24 -6.49 4.32
CA PRO A 110 -79.45 -6.31 5.13
C PRO A 110 -79.13 -5.98 6.59
N LYS A 111 -79.70 -4.89 7.12
CA LYS A 111 -79.44 -4.39 8.48
C LYS A 111 -79.75 -5.45 9.54
N TYR A 112 -78.71 -6.00 10.18
CA TYR A 112 -78.87 -6.86 11.34
C TYR A 112 -79.15 -6.04 12.62
N LYS A 113 -80.03 -6.55 13.49
CA LYS A 113 -80.49 -5.89 14.73
C LYS A 113 -79.46 -5.80 15.87
N SER A 114 -78.20 -6.19 15.69
CA SER A 114 -77.16 -5.96 16.70
C SER A 114 -76.47 -4.61 16.46
N ASN A 115 -76.92 -3.60 17.20
CA ASN A 115 -76.56 -2.19 17.01
C ASN A 115 -75.07 -1.82 17.16
N SER A 116 -74.19 -2.73 17.58
CA SER A 116 -72.77 -2.38 17.82
C SER A 116 -71.89 -2.52 16.57
N ILE A 117 -72.03 -3.62 15.82
CA ILE A 117 -71.13 -3.93 14.71
C ILE A 117 -71.45 -3.08 13.48
N HIS A 118 -72.73 -2.90 13.17
CA HIS A 118 -73.15 -2.11 12.02
C HIS A 118 -72.72 -0.63 12.13
N VAL A 119 -72.78 -0.07 13.35
CA VAL A 119 -72.33 1.29 13.66
C VAL A 119 -70.81 1.41 13.52
N GLN A 120 -70.05 0.38 13.91
CA GLN A 120 -68.60 0.36 13.72
C GLN A 120 -68.22 0.32 12.23
N ILE A 121 -68.95 -0.46 11.42
CA ILE A 121 -68.74 -0.52 9.97
C ILE A 121 -69.05 0.82 9.32
N GLU A 122 -70.23 1.40 9.57
CA GLU A 122 -70.62 2.70 9.01
C GLU A 122 -69.62 3.80 9.37
N ARG A 123 -69.22 3.89 10.65
CA ARG A 123 -68.21 4.85 11.11
C ARG A 123 -66.85 4.65 10.45
N THR A 124 -66.46 3.41 10.19
CA THR A 124 -65.20 3.11 9.50
C THR A 124 -65.26 3.54 8.04
N LEU A 125 -66.38 3.29 7.36
CA LEU A 125 -66.59 3.72 5.97
C LEU A 125 -66.66 5.25 5.83
N GLU A 126 -67.31 5.94 6.75
CA GLU A 126 -67.33 7.41 6.78
C GLU A 126 -65.94 8.01 6.98
N ASN A 127 -65.13 7.42 7.87
CA ASN A 127 -63.75 7.85 8.07
C ASN A 127 -62.90 7.65 6.81
N VAL A 128 -63.06 6.51 6.13
CA VAL A 128 -62.35 6.22 4.87
C VAL A 128 -62.76 7.22 3.78
N ALA A 129 -64.07 7.46 3.59
CA ALA A 129 -64.57 8.42 2.61
C ALA A 129 -64.15 9.87 2.92
N HIS A 130 -64.10 10.26 4.20
CA HIS A 130 -63.61 11.57 4.62
C HIS A 130 -62.11 11.74 4.32
N ILE A 131 -61.30 10.72 4.57
CA ILE A 131 -59.87 10.70 4.24
C ILE A 131 -59.65 10.88 2.74
N GLU A 132 -60.39 10.14 1.92
CA GLU A 132 -60.28 10.19 0.45
C GLU A 132 -60.67 11.57 -0.09
N LYS A 133 -61.82 12.11 0.33
CA LYS A 133 -62.32 13.41 -0.14
C LYS A 133 -61.43 14.58 0.31
N LYS A 134 -60.89 14.51 1.53
CA LYS A 134 -60.06 15.59 2.10
C LYS A 134 -58.64 15.60 1.54
N TRP A 135 -58.07 14.45 1.20
CA TRP A 135 -56.64 14.36 0.87
C TRP A 135 -56.34 14.00 -0.58
N PHE A 136 -57.17 13.21 -1.25
CA PHE A 136 -56.89 12.74 -2.61
C PHE A 136 -57.40 13.66 -3.71
N TYR A 137 -58.53 14.34 -3.53
CA TYR A 137 -59.15 15.12 -4.62
C TYR A 137 -58.56 16.52 -4.85
N PRO A 138 -58.25 17.34 -3.84
CA PRO A 138 -57.69 18.68 -4.07
C PRO A 138 -56.22 18.65 -4.52
N ASN A 139 -55.42 17.71 -4.00
CA ASN A 139 -53.97 17.70 -4.19
C ASN A 139 -53.50 16.94 -5.45
N LYS A 140 -54.35 16.10 -6.07
CA LYS A 140 -53.94 15.28 -7.23
C LYS A 140 -53.69 16.13 -8.47
N ARG A 141 -54.55 17.14 -8.73
CA ARG A 141 -54.39 18.02 -9.90
C ARG A 141 -53.18 18.93 -9.74
N GLU A 142 -53.02 19.53 -8.57
CA GLU A 142 -51.86 20.38 -8.25
C GLU A 142 -50.54 19.58 -8.33
N CYS A 143 -50.51 18.35 -7.84
CA CYS A 143 -49.34 17.47 -7.97
C CYS A 143 -49.02 17.11 -9.43
N ILE A 144 -50.05 16.81 -10.25
CA ILE A 144 -49.86 16.54 -11.69
C ILE A 144 -49.32 17.78 -12.41
N ASP A 145 -49.85 18.96 -12.13
CA ASP A 145 -49.42 20.22 -12.75
C ASP A 145 -47.99 20.58 -12.32
N GLN A 146 -47.64 20.38 -11.04
CA GLN A 146 -46.27 20.53 -10.54
C GLN A 146 -45.29 19.56 -11.22
N HIS A 147 -45.68 18.30 -11.38
CA HIS A 147 -44.85 17.29 -12.04
C HIS A 147 -44.65 17.62 -13.53
N LYS A 148 -45.70 18.07 -14.22
CA LYS A 148 -45.61 18.50 -15.63
C LYS A 148 -44.64 19.68 -15.78
N LYS A 149 -44.77 20.69 -14.92
CA LYS A 149 -43.84 21.84 -14.89
C LYS A 149 -42.41 21.41 -14.62
N HIS A 150 -42.21 20.42 -13.75
CA HIS A 150 -40.90 19.86 -13.47
C HIS A 150 -40.29 19.15 -14.69
N LEU A 151 -41.08 18.33 -15.41
CA LEU A 151 -40.64 17.68 -16.65
C LEU A 151 -40.27 18.70 -17.73
N GLU A 152 -41.03 19.79 -17.86
CA GLU A 152 -40.71 20.89 -18.77
C GLU A 152 -39.39 21.57 -18.39
N ASN A 153 -39.13 21.79 -17.10
CA ASN A 153 -37.85 22.33 -16.62
C ASN A 153 -36.68 21.39 -16.90
N LEU A 154 -36.84 20.08 -16.69
CA LEU A 154 -35.80 19.08 -16.99
C LEU A 154 -35.49 19.01 -18.49
N GLU A 155 -36.51 19.09 -19.33
CA GLU A 155 -36.35 19.12 -20.79
C GLU A 155 -35.62 20.37 -21.27
N GLU A 156 -35.94 21.54 -20.69
CA GLU A 156 -35.24 22.78 -20.97
C GLU A 156 -33.77 22.71 -20.52
N LEU A 157 -33.51 22.13 -19.36
CA LEU A 157 -32.15 21.94 -18.87
C LEU A 157 -31.35 21.00 -19.77
N ARG A 158 -31.96 19.90 -20.23
CA ARG A 158 -31.35 18.98 -21.19
C ARG A 158 -30.90 19.73 -22.44
N LYS A 159 -31.79 20.57 -23.01
CA LYS A 159 -31.47 21.38 -24.21
C LYS A 159 -30.30 22.34 -23.98
N GLN A 160 -30.16 22.87 -22.77
CA GLN A 160 -29.03 23.73 -22.42
C GLN A 160 -27.73 22.93 -22.25
N THR A 161 -27.78 21.73 -21.68
CA THR A 161 -26.61 20.88 -21.41
C THR A 161 -26.10 20.09 -22.61
N GLU A 162 -26.97 19.75 -23.56
CA GLU A 162 -26.63 18.97 -24.76
C GLU A 162 -25.48 19.57 -25.60
N PRO A 163 -25.49 20.88 -25.98
CA PRO A 163 -24.42 21.45 -26.79
C PRO A 163 -23.08 21.51 -26.04
N ILE A 164 -23.12 21.65 -24.72
CA ILE A 164 -21.92 21.59 -23.88
C ILE A 164 -21.30 20.20 -23.96
N LEU A 165 -22.12 19.16 -23.81
CA LEU A 165 -21.66 17.77 -23.84
C LEU A 165 -21.00 17.46 -25.19
N LEU A 166 -21.64 17.86 -26.28
CA LEU A 166 -21.10 17.70 -27.64
C LEU A 166 -19.78 18.45 -27.83
N GLU A 167 -19.64 19.66 -27.29
CA GLU A 167 -18.40 20.41 -27.38
C GLU A 167 -17.26 19.76 -26.57
N VAL A 168 -17.58 19.22 -25.39
CA VAL A 168 -16.62 18.45 -24.58
C VAL A 168 -16.16 17.19 -25.33
N GLU A 169 -17.08 16.43 -25.93
CA GLU A 169 -16.76 15.25 -26.74
C GLU A 169 -15.88 15.60 -27.95
N ARG A 170 -16.18 16.72 -28.62
CA ARG A 170 -15.39 17.23 -29.74
C ARG A 170 -13.97 17.58 -29.30
N LEU A 171 -13.81 18.27 -28.17
CA LEU A 171 -12.50 18.65 -27.62
C LEU A 171 -11.70 17.44 -27.17
N LEU A 172 -12.33 16.46 -26.53
CA LEU A 172 -11.68 15.20 -26.16
C LEU A 172 -11.20 14.46 -27.41
N SER A 173 -12.05 14.32 -28.42
CA SER A 173 -11.71 13.67 -29.69
C SER A 173 -10.58 14.38 -30.42
N ALA A 174 -10.59 15.71 -30.47
CA ALA A 174 -9.54 16.51 -31.10
C ALA A 174 -8.18 16.37 -30.38
N ASN A 175 -8.19 16.19 -29.06
CA ASN A 175 -6.97 16.05 -28.27
C ASN A 175 -6.50 14.60 -28.10
N GLN A 176 -7.31 13.62 -28.48
CA GLN A 176 -6.98 12.19 -28.36
C GLN A 176 -5.65 11.81 -29.03
N PRO A 177 -5.30 12.29 -30.24
CA PRO A 177 -4.01 11.98 -30.86
C PRO A 177 -2.82 12.52 -30.05
N THR A 178 -2.99 13.70 -29.43
CA THR A 178 -1.96 14.31 -28.57
C THR A 178 -1.76 13.47 -27.31
N LEU A 179 -2.84 13.02 -26.68
CA LEU A 179 -2.78 12.14 -25.51
C LEU A 179 -2.10 10.81 -25.86
N SER A 180 -2.48 10.16 -26.96
CA SER A 180 -1.83 8.93 -27.43
C SER A 180 -0.33 9.13 -27.64
N ARG A 181 0.08 10.21 -28.30
CA ARG A 181 1.51 10.52 -28.52
C ARG A 181 2.27 10.76 -27.22
N LEU A 182 1.66 11.43 -26.24
CA LEU A 182 2.27 11.64 -24.92
C LEU A 182 2.46 10.31 -24.18
N THR A 183 1.47 9.41 -24.27
CA THR A 183 1.57 8.07 -23.69
C THR A 183 2.71 7.26 -24.32
N GLU A 184 2.81 7.24 -25.65
CA GLU A 184 3.91 6.56 -26.36
C GLU A 184 5.29 7.11 -25.96
N LEU A 185 5.42 8.44 -25.88
CA LEU A 185 6.66 9.07 -25.43
C LEU A 185 7.01 8.73 -23.99
N HIS A 186 6.00 8.69 -23.11
CA HIS A 186 6.18 8.29 -21.72
C HIS A 186 6.65 6.84 -21.60
N GLU A 187 6.03 5.91 -22.34
CA GLU A 187 6.46 4.52 -22.39
C GLU A 187 7.92 4.38 -22.89
N SER A 188 8.28 5.10 -23.95
CA SER A 188 9.65 5.13 -24.47
C SER A 188 10.66 5.67 -23.44
N LEU A 189 10.28 6.71 -22.70
CA LEU A 189 11.11 7.27 -21.63
C LEU A 189 11.30 6.28 -20.48
N VAL A 190 10.24 5.57 -20.08
CA VAL A 190 10.30 4.52 -19.04
C VAL A 190 11.22 3.38 -19.46
N GLN A 191 11.13 2.92 -20.71
CA GLN A 191 12.00 1.87 -21.24
C GLN A 191 13.47 2.31 -21.25
N THR A 192 13.74 3.52 -21.73
CA THR A 192 15.11 4.08 -21.77
C THR A 192 15.69 4.21 -20.36
N THR A 193 14.91 4.69 -19.40
CA THR A 193 15.32 4.81 -17.99
C THR A 193 15.65 3.45 -17.38
N THR A 194 14.86 2.43 -17.71
CA THR A 194 15.10 1.05 -17.25
C THR A 194 16.40 0.50 -17.81
N TRP A 195 16.67 0.71 -19.10
CA TRP A 195 17.93 0.32 -19.72
C TRP A 195 19.14 1.02 -19.08
N LEU A 196 19.05 2.32 -18.82
CA LEU A 196 20.11 3.09 -18.16
C LEU A 196 20.43 2.54 -16.77
N LYS A 197 19.41 2.18 -15.98
CA LYS A 197 19.60 1.55 -14.66
C LYS A 197 20.33 0.21 -14.76
N ALA A 198 19.96 -0.63 -15.74
CA ALA A 198 20.61 -1.92 -15.95
C ALA A 198 22.08 -1.76 -16.40
N ALA A 199 22.36 -0.76 -17.26
CA ALA A 199 23.71 -0.43 -17.68
C ALA A 199 24.58 0.03 -16.51
N ASP A 200 24.05 0.91 -15.64
CA ASP A 200 24.75 1.38 -14.44
C ASP A 200 25.08 0.21 -13.49
N GLN A 201 24.13 -0.69 -13.22
CA GLN A 201 24.37 -1.88 -12.41
C GLN A 201 25.51 -2.75 -12.99
N LYS A 202 25.56 -2.92 -14.31
CA LYS A 202 26.63 -3.67 -14.98
C LYS A 202 27.99 -2.97 -14.83
N ILE A 203 28.03 -1.65 -14.95
CA ILE A 203 29.25 -0.85 -14.74
C ILE A 203 29.75 -0.99 -13.29
N GLN A 204 28.85 -0.89 -12.30
CA GLN A 204 29.21 -1.06 -10.89
C GLN A 204 29.79 -2.45 -10.60
N LYS A 205 29.21 -3.50 -11.20
CA LYS A 205 29.72 -4.87 -11.07
C LYS A 205 31.12 -5.01 -11.68
N LEU A 206 31.34 -4.52 -12.89
CA LEU A 206 32.66 -4.57 -13.54
C LEU A 206 33.71 -3.78 -12.73
N ALA A 207 33.33 -2.63 -12.19
CA ALA A 207 34.21 -1.82 -11.36
C ALA A 207 34.59 -2.52 -10.04
N SER A 208 33.67 -3.24 -9.41
CA SER A 208 33.96 -3.98 -8.18
C SER A 208 34.87 -5.19 -8.43
N GLU A 209 34.63 -5.92 -9.53
CA GLU A 209 35.49 -7.02 -9.97
C GLU A 209 36.92 -6.54 -10.28
N GLU A 210 37.07 -5.41 -10.98
CA GLU A 210 38.39 -4.85 -11.30
C GLU A 210 39.14 -4.40 -10.03
N ARG A 211 38.44 -3.76 -9.08
CA ARG A 211 39.04 -3.42 -7.78
C ARG A 211 39.49 -4.66 -7.01
N ALA A 212 38.73 -5.76 -7.08
CA ALA A 212 39.11 -7.01 -6.44
C ALA A 212 40.37 -7.62 -7.09
N ARG A 213 40.44 -7.64 -8.43
CA ARG A 213 41.64 -8.07 -9.17
C ARG A 213 42.87 -7.26 -8.78
N LEU A 214 42.78 -5.94 -8.83
CA LEU A 214 43.90 -5.06 -8.48
C LEU A 214 44.39 -5.27 -7.04
N ARG A 215 43.48 -5.50 -6.09
CA ARG A 215 43.86 -5.82 -4.70
C ARG A 215 44.62 -7.14 -4.60
N ALA A 216 44.18 -8.18 -5.32
CA ALA A 216 44.85 -9.47 -5.34
C ALA A 216 46.26 -9.37 -5.96
N ASP A 217 46.41 -8.59 -7.03
CA ASP A 217 47.70 -8.37 -7.67
C ASP A 217 48.66 -7.61 -6.75
N ILE A 218 48.18 -6.54 -6.11
CA ILE A 218 48.97 -5.78 -5.12
C ILE A 218 49.43 -6.71 -3.98
N GLU A 219 48.55 -7.56 -3.47
CA GLU A 219 48.87 -8.48 -2.38
C GLU A 219 49.91 -9.52 -2.81
N THR A 220 49.79 -10.04 -4.03
CA THR A 220 50.76 -10.96 -4.62
C THR A 220 52.14 -10.32 -4.73
N VAL A 221 52.21 -9.08 -5.23
CA VAL A 221 53.46 -8.31 -5.33
C VAL A 221 54.05 -8.03 -3.95
N LYS A 222 53.22 -7.67 -2.96
CA LYS A 222 53.66 -7.45 -1.57
C LYS A 222 54.29 -8.72 -0.98
N LYS A 223 53.62 -9.86 -1.11
CA LYS A 223 54.13 -11.16 -0.64
C LYS A 223 55.47 -11.52 -1.29
N ALA A 224 55.59 -11.35 -2.61
CA ALA A 224 56.83 -11.59 -3.33
C ALA A 224 57.97 -10.66 -2.85
N LYS A 225 57.66 -9.39 -2.55
CA LYS A 225 58.64 -8.44 -2.01
C LYS A 225 59.10 -8.81 -0.60
N ILE A 226 58.19 -9.23 0.28
CA ILE A 226 58.50 -9.70 1.63
C ILE A 226 59.41 -10.94 1.56
N ALA A 227 59.07 -11.93 0.73
CA ALA A 227 59.88 -13.14 0.57
C ALA A 227 61.33 -12.84 0.12
N ARG A 228 61.50 -11.88 -0.82
CA ARG A 228 62.84 -11.44 -1.26
C ARG A 228 63.64 -10.74 -0.16
N LEU A 229 62.99 -9.97 0.71
CA LEU A 229 63.64 -9.31 1.84
C LEU A 229 64.06 -10.34 2.91
N ASP A 230 63.22 -11.34 3.17
CA ASP A 230 63.54 -12.43 4.10
C ASP A 230 64.75 -13.23 3.63
N GLU A 231 64.82 -13.58 2.35
CA GLU A 231 65.94 -14.32 1.77
C GLU A 231 67.26 -13.54 1.85
N LYS A 232 67.23 -12.24 1.51
CA LYS A 232 68.38 -11.35 1.65
C LYS A 232 68.84 -11.20 3.10
N SER A 233 67.90 -11.18 4.05
CA SER A 233 68.24 -11.10 5.48
C SER A 233 68.96 -12.36 5.96
N ARG A 234 68.47 -13.56 5.57
CA ARG A 234 69.13 -14.84 5.92
C ARG A 234 70.51 -14.98 5.28
N SER A 235 70.69 -14.53 4.03
CA SER A 235 72.00 -14.57 3.38
C SER A 235 72.99 -13.59 4.02
N LEU A 236 72.53 -12.41 4.44
CA LEU A 236 73.35 -11.44 5.18
C LEU A 236 73.80 -12.01 6.54
N ALA A 237 72.90 -12.65 7.30
CA ALA A 237 73.26 -13.31 8.56
C ALA A 237 74.37 -14.37 8.36
N THR A 238 74.30 -15.12 7.26
CA THR A 238 75.32 -16.12 6.92
C THR A 238 76.68 -15.50 6.64
N ASN A 239 76.72 -14.32 5.99
CA ASN A 239 77.98 -13.59 5.75
C ASN A 239 78.54 -12.98 7.04
N LEU A 240 77.68 -12.45 7.92
CA LEU A 240 78.06 -11.90 9.23
C LEU A 240 78.58 -12.97 10.20
N LYS A 241 78.27 -14.25 9.97
CA LYS A 241 78.82 -15.38 10.74
C LYS A 241 80.35 -15.32 10.89
N LYS A 242 81.07 -14.79 9.90
CA LYS A 242 82.54 -14.65 9.92
C LYS A 242 83.04 -13.68 11.01
N GLY A 243 82.21 -12.73 11.46
CA GLY A 243 82.58 -11.72 12.46
C GLY A 243 82.20 -12.08 13.91
N ILE A 244 81.50 -13.20 14.12
CA ILE A 244 81.02 -13.62 15.44
C ILE A 244 81.80 -14.86 15.86
N LYS A 245 82.38 -14.85 17.07
CA LYS A 245 83.03 -16.03 17.64
C LYS A 245 82.06 -16.78 18.56
N PRO A 246 81.97 -18.12 18.48
CA PRO A 246 81.19 -18.90 19.43
C PRO A 246 81.76 -18.77 20.85
N SER A 247 80.88 -18.64 21.85
CA SER A 247 81.24 -18.79 23.26
C SER A 247 81.41 -20.26 23.64
N ALA A 248 82.14 -20.56 24.72
CA ALA A 248 82.28 -21.94 25.20
C ALA A 248 80.96 -22.52 25.71
N LEU A 249 80.12 -21.68 26.32
CA LEU A 249 78.80 -22.03 26.85
C LEU A 249 77.70 -21.39 26.01
N CYS A 250 76.59 -22.11 25.85
CA CYS A 250 75.38 -21.62 25.21
C CYS A 250 74.78 -20.49 26.06
N PRO A 251 74.52 -19.30 25.49
CA PRO A 251 74.00 -18.17 26.25
C PRO A 251 72.57 -18.40 26.76
N TYR A 252 71.81 -19.30 26.13
CA TYR A 252 70.46 -19.63 26.57
C TYR A 252 70.47 -20.65 27.73
N CYS A 253 70.85 -21.90 27.50
CA CYS A 253 70.79 -22.92 28.56
C CYS A 253 71.96 -22.88 29.54
N GLY A 254 73.09 -22.26 29.19
CA GLY A 254 74.33 -22.28 29.98
C GLY A 254 75.16 -23.56 29.85
N GLY A 255 74.66 -24.58 29.13
CA GLY A 255 75.39 -25.81 28.83
C GLY A 255 76.47 -25.62 27.76
N PRO A 256 77.27 -26.66 27.45
CA PRO A 256 78.29 -26.58 26.40
C PRO A 256 77.67 -26.27 25.04
N ILE A 257 78.32 -25.41 24.25
CA ILE A 257 77.77 -24.98 22.95
C ILE A 257 77.79 -26.09 21.88
N GLY A 258 78.68 -27.08 22.05
CA GLY A 258 78.89 -28.20 21.14
C GLY A 258 79.86 -27.87 19.99
N GLU A 259 80.24 -28.90 19.22
CA GLU A 259 81.21 -28.79 18.12
C GLU A 259 80.66 -28.02 16.90
N THR A 260 79.34 -28.04 16.71
CA THR A 260 78.67 -27.35 15.60
C THR A 260 77.65 -26.33 16.12
N PRO A 261 78.09 -25.16 16.61
CA PRO A 261 77.19 -24.14 17.14
C PRO A 261 76.35 -23.51 16.00
N HIS A 262 75.09 -23.22 16.30
CA HIS A 262 74.15 -22.61 15.36
C HIS A 262 74.06 -21.10 15.60
N LEU A 263 73.99 -20.32 14.52
CA LEU A 263 73.80 -18.87 14.61
C LEU A 263 72.30 -18.58 14.66
N ASP A 264 71.83 -17.98 15.75
CA ASP A 264 70.43 -17.69 16.02
C ASP A 264 70.18 -16.17 16.07
N HIS A 265 68.98 -15.76 15.68
CA HIS A 265 68.49 -14.40 15.85
C HIS A 265 67.79 -14.27 17.19
N ILE A 266 68.32 -13.46 18.11
CA ILE A 266 67.75 -13.22 19.45
C ILE A 266 66.28 -12.76 19.32
N TYR A 267 66.03 -11.82 18.40
CA TYR A 267 64.72 -11.44 17.90
C TYR A 267 64.51 -11.99 16.48
N PRO A 268 63.53 -12.89 16.25
CA PRO A 268 63.40 -13.62 14.99
C PRO A 268 63.02 -12.71 13.82
N ILE A 269 63.48 -13.05 12.61
CA ILE A 269 63.20 -12.28 11.38
C ILE A 269 61.68 -12.15 11.14
N ARG A 270 60.89 -13.20 11.42
CA ARG A 270 59.43 -13.17 11.25
C ARG A 270 58.72 -12.12 12.12
N MET A 271 59.35 -11.69 13.21
CA MET A 271 58.84 -10.63 14.07
C MET A 271 59.45 -9.26 13.74
N GLY A 272 60.31 -9.16 12.72
CA GLY A 272 61.01 -7.94 12.32
C GLY A 272 62.48 -7.87 12.74
N GLY A 273 63.07 -8.97 13.21
CA GLY A 273 64.47 -9.03 13.60
C GLY A 273 65.45 -8.79 12.46
N LEU A 274 66.32 -7.80 12.64
CA LEU A 274 67.35 -7.48 11.65
C LEU A 274 68.53 -8.47 11.75
N SER A 275 69.16 -8.74 10.60
CA SER A 275 70.38 -9.55 10.55
C SER A 275 71.60 -8.65 10.75
N VAL A 276 71.76 -8.17 11.99
CA VAL A 276 72.87 -7.33 12.46
C VAL A 276 73.63 -8.06 13.58
N LEU A 277 74.88 -7.67 13.84
CA LEU A 277 75.74 -8.39 14.79
C LEU A 277 75.13 -8.43 16.20
N GLU A 278 74.40 -7.40 16.60
CA GLU A 278 73.78 -7.23 17.91
C GLU A 278 72.62 -8.22 18.14
N ASN A 279 71.93 -8.61 17.06
CA ASN A 279 70.79 -9.53 17.09
C ASN A 279 71.19 -10.99 16.80
N LEU A 280 72.46 -11.26 16.49
CA LEU A 280 72.95 -12.58 16.13
C LEU A 280 73.82 -13.16 17.25
N VAL A 281 73.56 -14.41 17.63
CA VAL A 281 74.33 -15.09 18.69
C VAL A 281 74.50 -16.58 18.38
N PHE A 282 75.64 -17.16 18.75
CA PHE A 282 75.82 -18.60 18.67
C PHE A 282 75.18 -19.31 19.87
N VAL A 283 74.46 -20.39 19.59
CA VAL A 283 73.75 -21.21 20.57
C VAL A 283 73.95 -22.69 20.26
N CYS A 284 73.69 -23.55 21.24
CA CYS A 284 73.70 -24.99 21.00
C CYS A 284 72.54 -25.42 20.10
N ARG A 285 72.72 -26.56 19.42
CA ARG A 285 71.73 -27.12 18.48
C ARG A 285 70.35 -27.31 19.10
N GLU A 286 70.29 -27.83 20.33
CA GLU A 286 69.03 -28.11 21.02
C GLU A 286 68.22 -26.85 21.29
N CYS A 287 68.87 -25.79 21.81
CA CYS A 287 68.20 -24.52 22.07
C CYS A 287 67.75 -23.85 20.76
N ASN A 288 68.59 -23.87 19.71
CA ASN A 288 68.23 -23.30 18.41
C ASN A 288 66.99 -23.96 17.80
N LEU A 289 66.97 -25.30 17.78
CA LEU A 289 65.86 -26.08 17.22
C LEU A 289 64.58 -25.89 18.03
N THR A 290 64.68 -25.81 19.36
CA THR A 290 63.49 -25.63 20.19
C THR A 290 62.96 -24.19 20.15
N LYS A 291 63.83 -23.19 20.04
CA LYS A 291 63.42 -21.78 19.94
C LYS A 291 62.62 -21.53 18.67
N GLY A 292 63.08 -22.04 17.53
CA GLY A 292 62.41 -21.84 16.24
C GLY A 292 62.16 -20.36 15.95
N ASP A 293 60.90 -20.02 15.70
CA ASP A 293 60.46 -18.65 15.40
C ASP A 293 60.05 -17.84 16.66
N MET A 294 60.31 -18.34 17.88
CA MET A 294 60.02 -17.61 19.12
C MET A 294 61.06 -16.52 19.41
N GLY A 295 60.62 -15.42 20.02
CA GLY A 295 61.53 -14.44 20.64
C GLY A 295 62.22 -15.01 21.87
N VAL A 296 63.42 -14.50 22.22
CA VAL A 296 64.23 -15.03 23.33
C VAL A 296 63.47 -15.09 24.66
N VAL A 297 62.68 -14.07 25.00
CA VAL A 297 61.88 -14.03 26.24
C VAL A 297 60.88 -15.18 26.26
N GLN A 298 60.11 -15.35 25.17
CA GLN A 298 59.13 -16.42 25.05
C GLN A 298 59.79 -17.81 25.13
N PHE A 299 60.93 -17.99 24.49
CA PHE A 299 61.69 -19.24 24.53
C PHE A 299 62.19 -19.55 25.95
N VAL A 300 62.81 -18.58 26.61
CA VAL A 300 63.32 -18.71 27.99
C VAL A 300 62.19 -19.09 28.95
N THR A 301 61.04 -18.41 28.85
CA THR A 301 59.84 -18.75 29.63
C THR A 301 59.36 -20.18 29.34
N SER A 302 59.33 -20.59 28.07
CA SER A 302 58.86 -21.93 27.69
C SER A 302 59.77 -23.07 28.20
N LYS A 303 61.06 -22.79 28.38
CA LYS A 303 62.04 -23.74 28.92
C LYS A 303 62.23 -23.64 30.43
N SER A 304 61.48 -22.75 31.09
CA SER A 304 61.66 -22.44 32.51
C SER A 304 63.11 -22.07 32.87
N TYR A 305 63.81 -21.40 31.95
CA TYR A 305 65.11 -20.83 32.22
C TYR A 305 64.95 -19.50 32.98
N ASP A 306 65.92 -19.17 33.83
CA ASP A 306 65.93 -17.87 34.50
C ASP A 306 66.28 -16.76 33.51
N LEU A 307 65.32 -15.85 33.27
CA LEU A 307 65.47 -14.76 32.31
C LEU A 307 66.58 -13.79 32.69
N ALA A 308 66.77 -13.52 33.98
CA ALA A 308 67.82 -12.62 34.45
C ALA A 308 69.21 -13.19 34.12
N THR A 309 69.43 -14.48 34.40
CA THR A 309 70.67 -15.17 34.07
C THR A 309 70.94 -15.22 32.56
N VAL A 310 69.91 -15.52 31.74
CA VAL A 310 70.06 -15.52 30.28
C VAL A 310 70.38 -14.10 29.78
N ALA A 311 69.72 -13.09 30.35
CA ALA A 311 69.95 -11.71 29.97
C ALA A 311 71.37 -11.26 30.29
N GLU A 312 71.89 -11.60 31.46
CA GLU A 312 73.26 -11.30 31.85
C GLU A 312 74.28 -11.96 30.91
N ARG A 313 74.08 -13.23 30.53
CA ARG A 313 74.96 -13.94 29.59
C ARG A 313 74.99 -13.28 28.22
N LEU A 314 73.82 -12.89 27.70
CA LEU A 314 73.71 -12.19 26.41
C LEU A 314 74.33 -10.79 26.48
N HIS A 315 74.14 -10.06 27.58
CA HIS A 315 74.75 -8.75 27.78
C HIS A 315 76.28 -8.83 27.82
N LYS A 316 76.86 -9.85 28.46
CA LYS A 316 78.31 -10.13 28.44
C LYS A 316 78.86 -10.39 27.03
N LEU A 317 78.01 -10.82 26.10
CA LEU A 317 78.35 -10.99 24.69
C LEU A 317 78.10 -9.72 23.85
N GLY A 318 77.80 -8.58 24.48
CA GLY A 318 77.49 -7.32 23.82
C GLY A 318 76.16 -7.34 23.06
N LYS A 319 75.22 -8.21 23.47
CA LYS A 319 73.90 -8.34 22.84
C LYS A 319 72.86 -7.53 23.59
N THR A 320 71.91 -6.99 22.85
CA THR A 320 70.77 -6.24 23.40
C THR A 320 69.53 -7.12 23.34
N ILE A 321 68.73 -7.08 24.40
CA ILE A 321 67.54 -7.92 24.61
C ILE A 321 66.34 -6.99 24.83
#